data_AF-A0A353KUL9-F1
#
_entry.id   AF-A0A353KUL9-F1
#
_cell.length_a   1.000
_cell.length_b   1.000
_cell.length_c   1.000
_cell.angle_alpha   90.00
_cell.angle_beta   90.00
_cell.angle_gamma   90.00
#
_symmetry.space_group_name_H-M   'P 1'
#
loop_
_entity.id
_entity.type
_entity.pdbx_description
1 polymer ?
#
loop_
_entity_poly.entity_id
_entity_poly.type
_entity_poly.pdbx_seq_one_letter_code
_entity_poly.pdbx_strand_id
1 'polypeptide(L)'
;MNQHLMRIIYFFHIIFLLFFSLESCDIINPDETIPATITIDSFIVSSDILTQGSNSSKITDVWINIDGNLQGIYELPATFPVLETGDRALIIRAGIKNNGIAASREIYEFYNWEEMDITLTSGENKHITPQISYKDNLNFMLIEDFEDPGLKFVTTEKSDTDLIHSNIDVFEGYRSGMIVLDSNHTFFECKSYDSLFLPVNMTKVYVEMDYKSDLDLNYVGNNQFAVGIFATTSTSVIQDPVIYLNETGGKWNKIYIDLTDFLNEYQTALYFHLFIGANKEKSFPDAQISIDNIKVITYQDE
;
A
#
# COMPACT_ATOMS: atom_id res chain seq x y z
N MET A 1 14.72 -63.93 51.89
CA MET A 1 13.99 -62.66 52.04
C MET A 1 12.55 -62.89 51.57
N ASN A 2 11.58 -62.72 52.46
CA ASN A 2 10.19 -63.11 52.22
C ASN A 2 9.62 -62.31 51.02
N GLN A 3 9.03 -62.97 50.02
CA GLN A 3 8.52 -62.28 48.81
C GLN A 3 7.54 -61.15 49.15
N HIS A 4 6.83 -61.28 50.27
CA HIS A 4 5.97 -60.22 50.81
C HIS A 4 6.73 -58.96 51.24
N LEU A 5 7.90 -59.10 51.85
CA LEU A 5 8.71 -57.95 52.29
C LEU A 5 9.29 -57.18 51.10
N MET A 6 9.71 -57.89 50.04
CA MET A 6 10.19 -57.25 48.80
C MET A 6 9.09 -56.46 48.10
N ARG A 7 7.87 -57.01 48.00
CA ARG A 7 6.71 -56.31 47.40
C ARG A 7 6.35 -55.02 48.15
N ILE A 8 6.44 -55.03 49.47
CA ILE A 8 6.19 -53.83 50.30
C ILE A 8 7.25 -52.75 50.01
N ILE A 9 8.53 -53.12 49.92
CA ILE A 9 9.62 -52.17 49.64
C ILE A 9 9.47 -51.55 48.23
N TYR A 10 9.15 -52.36 47.22
CA TYR A 10 8.89 -51.85 45.86
C TYR A 10 7.66 -50.94 45.80
N PHE A 11 6.61 -51.26 46.55
CA PHE A 11 5.42 -50.40 46.65
C PHE A 11 5.75 -49.03 47.27
N PHE A 12 6.55 -49.00 48.33
CA PHE A 12 7.01 -47.74 48.93
C PHE A 12 7.97 -46.96 48.01
N HIS A 13 8.83 -47.63 47.24
CA HIS A 13 9.69 -46.97 46.24
C HIS A 13 8.89 -46.37 45.09
N ILE A 14 7.86 -47.06 44.60
CA ILE A 14 6.95 -46.56 43.55
C ILE A 14 6.17 -45.35 44.07
N ILE A 15 5.66 -45.40 45.31
CA ILE A 15 4.96 -44.27 45.94
C ILE A 15 5.88 -43.07 46.14
N PHE A 16 7.13 -43.30 46.57
CA PHE A 16 8.13 -42.24 46.74
C PHE A 16 8.49 -41.57 45.40
N LEU A 17 8.69 -42.36 44.33
CA LEU A 17 8.91 -41.84 42.98
C LEU A 17 7.70 -41.07 42.44
N LEU A 18 6.48 -41.52 42.76
CA LEU A 18 5.25 -40.82 42.39
C LEU A 18 5.14 -39.46 43.12
N PHE A 19 5.54 -39.40 44.39
CA PHE A 19 5.48 -38.18 45.20
C PHE A 19 6.41 -37.07 44.65
N PHE A 20 7.61 -37.42 44.19
CA PHE A 20 8.54 -36.47 43.56
C PHE A 20 8.14 -36.05 42.14
N SER A 21 7.25 -36.80 41.47
CA SER A 21 6.74 -36.44 40.14
C SER A 21 5.60 -35.43 40.16
N LEU A 22 5.01 -35.13 41.33
CA LEU A 22 3.87 -34.23 41.48
C LEU A 22 4.26 -32.77 41.80
N GLU A 23 5.53 -32.47 42.08
CA GLU A 23 5.99 -31.11 42.42
C GLU A 23 6.68 -30.37 41.25
N SER A 24 6.67 -30.93 40.04
CA SER A 24 7.45 -30.38 38.91
C SER A 24 6.73 -29.31 38.06
N CYS A 25 5.47 -28.94 38.34
CA CYS A 25 4.71 -28.11 37.41
C CYS A 25 4.50 -26.63 37.79
N ASP A 26 4.72 -26.20 39.04
CA ASP A 26 4.33 -24.83 39.46
C ASP A 26 5.43 -24.03 40.20
N ILE A 27 6.67 -24.53 40.27
CA ILE A 27 7.78 -23.83 40.98
C ILE A 27 8.37 -22.67 40.15
N ILE A 28 8.10 -22.63 38.84
CA ILE A 28 8.61 -21.61 37.91
C ILE A 28 7.42 -21.02 37.14
N ASN A 29 6.56 -20.26 37.83
CA ASN A 29 5.59 -19.38 37.19
C ASN A 29 5.95 -17.93 37.56
N PRO A 30 6.85 -17.28 36.81
CA PRO A 30 7.12 -15.85 37.03
C PRO A 30 5.81 -15.07 36.87
N ASP A 31 5.62 -14.01 37.66
CA ASP A 31 4.42 -13.18 37.56
C ASP A 31 4.17 -12.75 36.11
N GLU A 32 3.00 -13.10 35.56
CA GLU A 32 2.60 -12.66 34.23
C GLU A 32 2.43 -11.14 34.25
N THR A 33 3.30 -10.42 33.55
CA THR A 33 3.18 -8.98 33.38
C THR A 33 1.96 -8.69 32.53
N ILE A 34 0.96 -8.02 33.09
CA ILE A 34 -0.22 -7.55 32.35
C ILE A 34 0.27 -6.45 31.38
N PRO A 35 0.13 -6.63 30.05
CA PRO A 35 0.62 -5.66 29.08
C PRO A 35 -0.27 -4.41 29.06
N ALA A 36 0.30 -3.28 28.65
CA ALA A 36 -0.48 -2.19 28.07
C ALA A 36 -0.91 -2.60 26.64
N THR A 37 -1.95 -1.98 26.10
CA THR A 37 -2.39 -2.22 24.72
C THR A 37 -2.39 -0.91 23.95
N ILE A 38 -2.03 -0.96 22.66
CA ILE A 38 -2.19 0.17 21.74
C ILE A 38 -3.18 -0.25 20.64
N THR A 39 -4.12 0.63 20.32
CA THR A 39 -5.03 0.50 19.19
C THR A 39 -4.79 1.63 18.20
N ILE A 40 -4.63 1.30 16.92
CA ILE A 40 -4.57 2.23 15.79
C ILE A 40 -5.54 1.74 14.72
N ASP A 41 -6.59 2.52 14.45
CA ASP A 41 -7.59 2.13 13.45
C ASP A 41 -7.17 2.57 12.03
N SER A 42 -6.64 3.78 11.91
CA SER A 42 -6.27 4.40 10.64
C SER A 42 -5.32 5.57 10.85
N PHE A 43 -4.78 6.08 9.75
CA PHE A 43 -4.03 7.34 9.68
C PHE A 43 -4.94 8.46 9.17
N ILE A 44 -4.67 9.70 9.59
CA ILE A 44 -5.14 10.90 8.93
C ILE A 44 -3.98 11.47 8.13
N VAL A 45 -4.17 11.57 6.81
CA VAL A 45 -3.18 12.15 5.90
C VAL A 45 -3.57 13.59 5.59
N SER A 46 -2.58 14.48 5.62
CA SER A 46 -2.70 15.88 5.23
C SER A 46 -1.83 16.15 4.00
N SER A 47 -2.37 16.94 3.08
CA SER A 47 -1.68 17.41 1.88
C SER A 47 -2.11 18.83 1.54
N ASP A 48 -1.25 19.57 0.86
CA ASP A 48 -1.62 20.82 0.21
C ASP A 48 -2.28 20.50 -1.14
N ILE A 49 -3.58 20.77 -1.27
CA ILE A 49 -4.35 20.38 -2.46
C ILE A 49 -3.80 20.95 -3.78
N LEU A 50 -3.22 22.16 -3.75
CA LEU A 50 -2.75 22.83 -4.96
C LEU A 50 -1.38 22.33 -5.42
N THR A 51 -0.52 21.93 -4.48
CA THR A 51 0.88 21.56 -4.76
C THR A 51 1.18 20.08 -4.60
N GLN A 52 0.32 19.34 -3.90
CA GLN A 52 0.48 17.92 -3.60
C GLN A 52 -0.75 17.09 -3.99
N GLY A 53 -1.87 17.73 -4.36
CA GLY A 53 -3.13 17.07 -4.71
C GLY A 53 -3.87 16.49 -3.50
N SER A 54 -4.85 15.64 -3.76
CA SER A 54 -5.73 15.00 -2.77
C SER A 54 -5.00 14.36 -1.59
N ASN A 55 -5.61 14.33 -0.41
CA ASN A 55 -5.11 13.56 0.73
C ASN A 55 -5.63 12.11 0.76
N SER A 56 -6.31 11.65 -0.30
CA SER A 56 -6.71 10.26 -0.49
C SER A 56 -5.52 9.32 -0.25
N SER A 57 -5.72 8.31 0.59
CA SER A 57 -4.68 7.36 0.97
C SER A 57 -5.25 5.97 1.23
N LYS A 58 -4.41 4.95 1.04
CA LYS A 58 -4.71 3.55 1.37
C LYS A 58 -3.53 2.93 2.11
N ILE A 59 -3.38 3.37 3.35
CA ILE A 59 -2.41 2.83 4.29
C ILE A 59 -3.03 1.58 4.90
N THR A 60 -2.42 0.43 4.66
CA THR A 60 -2.95 -0.88 5.10
C THR A 60 -2.22 -1.43 6.31
N ASP A 61 -1.04 -0.91 6.60
CA ASP A 61 -0.15 -1.48 7.61
C ASP A 61 0.53 -0.35 8.41
N VAL A 62 0.95 -0.67 9.62
CA VAL A 62 1.64 0.25 10.53
C VAL A 62 2.90 -0.40 11.11
N TRP A 63 4.02 0.32 11.03
CA TRP A 63 5.28 -0.05 11.67
C TRP A 63 5.41 0.72 12.97
N ILE A 64 5.67 -0.03 14.05
CA ILE A 64 5.72 0.51 15.41
C ILE A 64 7.12 0.30 15.98
N ASN A 65 7.74 1.40 16.40
CA ASN A 65 8.95 1.37 17.22
C ASN A 65 8.68 2.00 18.58
N ILE A 66 9.19 1.36 19.64
CA ILE A 66 9.11 1.87 21.01
C ILE A 66 10.53 1.98 21.55
N ASP A 67 10.89 3.16 22.05
CA ASP A 67 12.23 3.51 22.53
C ASP A 67 13.33 3.15 21.50
N GLY A 68 13.03 3.38 20.21
CA GLY A 68 13.92 3.11 19.07
C GLY A 68 13.90 1.66 18.56
N ASN A 69 13.36 0.70 19.31
CA ASN A 69 13.33 -0.72 18.91
C ASN A 69 12.08 -1.03 18.10
N LEU A 70 12.21 -1.83 17.04
CA LEU A 70 11.05 -2.34 16.30
C LEU A 70 10.24 -3.25 17.21
N GLN A 71 9.00 -2.87 17.49
CA GLN A 71 8.07 -3.67 18.28
C GLN A 71 7.28 -4.60 17.36
N GLY A 72 6.83 -4.11 16.21
CA GLY A 72 6.05 -4.92 15.27
C GLY A 72 5.57 -4.20 14.02
N ILE A 73 4.95 -4.98 13.13
CA ILE A 73 4.27 -4.54 11.92
C ILE A 73 2.87 -5.12 11.96
N TYR A 74 1.85 -4.29 11.80
CA TYR A 74 0.45 -4.68 11.97
C TYR A 74 -0.41 -4.22 10.80
N GLU A 75 -1.31 -5.09 10.33
CA GLU A 75 -2.34 -4.72 9.35
C GLU A 75 -3.46 -3.96 10.06
N LEU A 76 -3.88 -2.82 9.49
CA LEU A 76 -4.89 -1.94 10.06
C LEU A 76 -6.32 -2.43 9.76
N PRO A 77 -7.28 -2.20 10.67
CA PRO A 77 -7.11 -1.66 12.03
C PRO A 77 -6.39 -2.66 12.95
N ALA A 78 -5.50 -2.16 13.81
CA ALA A 78 -4.62 -2.99 14.63
C ALA A 78 -4.80 -2.72 16.13
N THR A 79 -4.77 -3.79 16.93
CA THR A 79 -4.66 -3.73 18.39
C THR A 79 -3.60 -4.72 18.83
N PHE A 80 -2.59 -4.26 19.54
CA PHE A 80 -1.43 -5.08 19.90
C PHE A 80 -0.93 -4.78 21.33
N PRO A 81 -0.41 -5.80 22.03
CA PRO A 81 0.11 -5.64 23.38
C PRO A 81 1.52 -5.03 23.35
N VAL A 82 1.82 -4.24 24.38
CA VAL A 82 3.14 -3.68 24.69
C VAL A 82 3.45 -4.04 26.14
N LEU A 83 4.57 -4.74 26.37
CA LEU A 83 4.96 -5.21 27.71
C LEU A 83 5.58 -4.09 28.54
N GLU A 84 6.15 -3.10 27.86
CA GLU A 84 6.74 -1.91 28.45
C GLU A 84 5.65 -1.01 29.06
N THR A 85 5.95 -0.44 30.23
CA THR A 85 5.09 0.51 30.95
C THR A 85 5.83 1.80 31.26
N GLY A 86 5.11 2.84 31.67
CA GLY A 86 5.64 4.18 31.93
C GLY A 86 5.70 5.05 30.68
N ASP A 87 6.48 6.13 30.75
CA ASP A 87 6.69 7.05 29.63
C ASP A 87 7.65 6.45 28.60
N ARG A 88 7.24 6.46 27.33
CA ARG A 88 7.90 5.80 26.21
C ARG A 88 7.88 6.68 24.97
N ALA A 89 8.95 6.63 24.18
CA ALA A 89 8.99 7.25 22.87
C ALA A 89 8.41 6.29 21.83
N LEU A 90 7.33 6.71 21.15
CA LEU A 90 6.66 5.95 20.10
C LEU A 90 6.96 6.57 18.73
N ILE A 91 7.39 5.75 17.78
CA ILE A 91 7.47 6.12 16.36
C ILE A 91 6.52 5.25 15.55
N ILE A 92 5.68 5.89 14.74
CA ILE A 92 4.66 5.26 13.91
C ILE A 92 4.95 5.58 12.44
N ARG A 93 5.05 4.56 11.60
CA ARG A 93 5.25 4.72 10.15
C ARG A 93 4.14 4.05 9.36
N ALA A 94 3.60 4.78 8.40
CA ALA A 94 2.56 4.28 7.49
C ALA A 94 3.16 3.31 6.48
N GLY A 95 2.48 2.19 6.26
CA GLY A 95 2.82 1.23 5.22
C GLY A 95 1.70 0.91 4.26
N ILE A 96 2.12 0.56 3.05
CA ILE A 96 1.26 0.31 1.89
C ILE A 96 1.54 -1.08 1.31
N LYS A 97 0.65 -1.54 0.43
CA LYS A 97 0.90 -2.67 -0.47
C LYS A 97 1.50 -2.13 -1.77
N ASN A 98 2.81 -2.25 -1.95
CA ASN A 98 3.49 -1.80 -3.15
C ASN A 98 2.95 -2.53 -4.38
N ASN A 99 2.64 -1.80 -5.45
CA ASN A 99 2.05 -2.35 -6.67
C ASN A 99 0.76 -3.15 -6.41
N GLY A 100 0.06 -2.87 -5.31
CA GLY A 100 -1.16 -3.60 -4.89
C GLY A 100 -0.94 -5.07 -4.48
N ILE A 101 0.31 -5.55 -4.44
CA ILE A 101 0.64 -6.94 -4.12
C ILE A 101 0.68 -7.12 -2.60
N ALA A 102 -0.12 -8.07 -2.08
CA ALA A 102 -0.28 -8.25 -0.64
C ALA A 102 1.01 -8.67 0.10
N ALA A 103 1.95 -9.29 -0.61
CA ALA A 103 3.24 -9.74 -0.07
C ALA A 103 4.33 -8.66 -0.08
N SER A 104 4.14 -7.56 -0.82
CA SER A 104 5.09 -6.43 -0.91
C SER A 104 4.63 -5.28 -0.01
N ARG A 105 4.51 -5.56 1.28
CA ARG A 105 4.22 -4.54 2.29
C ARG A 105 5.49 -3.77 2.59
N GLU A 106 5.43 -2.44 2.53
CA GLU A 106 6.58 -1.57 2.82
C GLU A 106 6.14 -0.28 3.49
N ILE A 107 7.07 0.39 4.18
CA ILE A 107 6.87 1.74 4.67
C ILE A 107 6.78 2.67 3.47
N TYR A 108 5.72 3.48 3.37
CA TYR A 108 5.62 4.46 2.30
C TYR A 108 6.51 5.66 2.60
N GLU A 109 7.64 5.73 1.90
CA GLU A 109 8.72 6.66 2.24
C GLU A 109 8.41 8.12 1.95
N PHE A 110 7.37 8.44 1.17
CA PHE A 110 6.99 9.82 0.88
C PHE A 110 6.16 10.47 1.99
N TYR A 111 5.66 9.70 2.95
CA TYR A 111 5.07 10.27 4.17
C TYR A 111 6.12 10.51 5.26
N ASN A 112 5.90 11.55 6.05
CA ASN A 112 6.55 11.70 7.35
C ASN A 112 6.08 10.59 8.30
N TRP A 113 6.96 10.21 9.22
CA TRP A 113 6.55 9.43 10.38
C TRP A 113 5.96 10.34 11.45
N GLU A 114 5.20 9.76 12.37
CA GLU A 114 4.80 10.45 13.59
C GLU A 114 5.63 9.95 14.77
N GLU A 115 6.14 10.88 15.57
CA GLU A 115 6.90 10.62 16.78
C GLU A 115 6.22 11.32 17.95
N MET A 116 5.99 10.59 19.04
CA MET A 116 5.32 11.12 20.22
C MET A 116 5.74 10.40 21.49
N ASP A 117 5.75 11.12 22.61
CA ASP A 117 5.88 10.52 23.94
C ASP A 117 4.50 10.06 24.44
N ILE A 118 4.41 8.80 24.85
CA ILE A 118 3.19 8.20 25.41
C ILE A 118 3.45 7.64 26.80
N THR A 119 2.44 7.67 27.66
CA THR A 119 2.44 6.92 28.92
C THR A 119 1.64 5.62 28.75
N LEU A 120 2.28 4.49 29.01
CA LEU A 120 1.70 3.16 28.97
C LEU A 120 1.42 2.63 30.39
N THR A 121 0.14 2.34 30.67
CA THR A 121 -0.30 1.74 31.92
C THR A 121 -0.69 0.29 31.70
N SER A 122 -0.17 -0.61 32.54
CA SER A 122 -0.51 -2.04 32.55
C SER A 122 -2.04 -2.25 32.59
N GLY A 123 -2.58 -3.00 31.64
CA GLY A 123 -4.01 -3.33 31.55
C GLY A 123 -4.88 -2.25 30.91
N GLU A 124 -4.32 -1.09 30.53
CA GLU A 124 -5.04 -0.04 29.82
C GLU A 124 -4.83 -0.13 28.31
N ASN A 125 -5.83 0.35 27.55
CA ASN A 125 -5.73 0.52 26.10
C ASN A 125 -5.51 1.99 25.75
N LYS A 126 -4.45 2.26 24.99
CA LYS A 126 -4.13 3.56 24.42
C LYS A 126 -4.57 3.60 22.96
N HIS A 127 -5.64 4.35 22.68
CA HIS A 127 -6.07 4.58 21.30
C HIS A 127 -5.32 5.77 20.68
N ILE A 128 -4.72 5.57 19.51
CA ILE A 128 -3.91 6.57 18.81
C ILE A 128 -4.40 6.67 17.36
N THR A 129 -4.59 7.89 16.87
CA THR A 129 -4.93 8.16 15.47
C THR A 129 -3.81 8.99 14.86
N PRO A 130 -2.86 8.36 14.16
CA PRO A 130 -1.69 9.06 13.70
C PRO A 130 -2.00 10.11 12.63
N GLN A 131 -1.34 11.27 12.70
CA GLN A 131 -1.42 12.38 11.77
C GLN A 131 -0.12 12.47 10.97
N ILE A 132 -0.20 12.27 9.65
CA ILE A 132 0.98 12.33 8.77
C ILE A 132 0.76 13.28 7.60
N SER A 133 1.85 13.72 7.01
CA SER A 133 1.88 14.55 5.81
C SER A 133 2.94 14.04 4.84
N TYR A 134 2.91 14.51 3.60
CA TYR A 134 4.02 14.33 2.67
C TYR A 134 5.30 15.02 3.20
N LYS A 135 6.46 14.45 2.89
CA LYS A 135 7.77 15.07 3.15
C LYS A 135 7.94 16.36 2.34
N ASP A 136 8.72 17.30 2.87
CA ASP A 136 8.94 18.60 2.26
C ASP A 136 9.83 18.55 1.00
N ASN A 137 10.73 17.58 0.92
CA ASN A 137 11.72 17.44 -0.17
C ASN A 137 11.22 16.58 -1.34
N LEU A 138 9.92 16.64 -1.63
CA LEU A 138 9.31 15.91 -2.74
C LEU A 138 9.05 16.82 -3.93
N ASN A 139 9.05 16.21 -5.11
CA ASN A 139 8.63 16.82 -6.36
C ASN A 139 7.42 16.06 -6.92
N PHE A 140 6.31 16.77 -7.11
CA PHE A 140 5.08 16.24 -7.70
C PHE A 140 5.10 16.54 -9.20
N MET A 141 5.70 15.62 -9.95
CA MET A 141 5.95 15.73 -11.40
C MET A 141 4.68 15.77 -12.24
N LEU A 142 3.60 15.21 -11.71
CA LEU A 142 2.26 15.23 -12.29
C LEU A 142 1.25 15.20 -11.15
N ILE A 143 0.19 16.00 -11.25
CA ILE A 143 -1.02 15.96 -10.40
C ILE A 143 -2.21 16.13 -11.33
N GLU A 144 -3.08 15.13 -11.44
CA GLU A 144 -4.32 15.19 -12.22
C GLU A 144 -5.49 14.75 -11.33
N ASP A 145 -6.36 15.70 -11.00
CA ASP A 145 -7.57 15.53 -10.21
C ASP A 145 -8.85 15.69 -11.06
N PHE A 146 -8.71 15.91 -12.38
CA PHE A 146 -9.81 16.06 -13.33
C PHE A 146 -10.77 17.24 -13.07
N GLU A 147 -10.38 18.17 -12.19
CA GLU A 147 -11.20 19.35 -11.87
C GLU A 147 -10.93 20.51 -12.85
N ASP A 148 -9.73 20.56 -13.41
CA ASP A 148 -9.35 21.55 -14.41
C ASP A 148 -10.11 21.34 -15.74
N PRO A 149 -10.38 22.39 -16.53
CA PRO A 149 -11.03 22.23 -17.83
C PRO A 149 -10.24 21.40 -18.86
N GLY A 150 -8.91 21.32 -18.70
CA GLY A 150 -8.01 20.61 -19.60
C GLY A 150 -7.43 19.37 -18.93
N LEU A 151 -7.30 18.29 -19.68
CA LEU A 151 -6.65 17.06 -19.23
C LEU A 151 -5.13 17.19 -19.38
N LYS A 152 -4.38 16.74 -18.38
CA LYS A 152 -2.93 16.52 -18.42
C LYS A 152 -2.57 15.19 -19.06
N PHE A 153 -3.52 14.57 -19.74
CA PHE A 153 -3.35 13.38 -20.56
C PHE A 153 -3.85 13.62 -21.97
N VAL A 154 -3.21 12.97 -22.94
CA VAL A 154 -3.60 12.99 -24.34
C VAL A 154 -3.79 11.57 -24.84
N THR A 155 -4.95 11.30 -25.44
CA THR A 155 -5.24 10.06 -26.16
C THR A 155 -4.27 9.90 -27.33
N THR A 156 -3.70 8.71 -27.52
CA THR A 156 -2.79 8.41 -28.63
C THR A 156 -3.57 8.09 -29.91
N GLU A 157 -2.89 8.18 -31.06
CA GLU A 157 -3.49 7.83 -32.36
C GLU A 157 -3.89 6.35 -32.50
N LYS A 158 -3.43 5.47 -31.60
CA LYS A 158 -3.82 4.06 -31.60
C LYS A 158 -5.17 3.81 -30.94
N SER A 159 -5.60 4.72 -30.07
CA SER A 159 -6.82 4.59 -29.29
C SER A 159 -8.06 4.68 -30.17
N ASP A 160 -9.07 3.84 -29.90
CA ASP A 160 -10.38 3.91 -30.55
C ASP A 160 -11.46 4.56 -29.65
N THR A 161 -11.10 4.90 -28.41
CA THR A 161 -11.91 5.66 -27.45
C THR A 161 -11.08 6.74 -26.77
N ASP A 162 -11.72 7.62 -25.99
CA ASP A 162 -11.08 8.76 -25.33
C ASP A 162 -11.18 8.69 -23.80
N LEU A 163 -10.23 9.36 -23.14
CA LEU A 163 -10.36 9.75 -21.74
C LEU A 163 -11.18 11.04 -21.67
N ILE A 164 -12.30 11.01 -20.96
CA ILE A 164 -13.19 12.16 -20.83
C ILE A 164 -13.38 12.56 -19.37
N HIS A 165 -13.67 13.83 -19.16
CA HIS A 165 -14.23 14.28 -17.88
C HIS A 165 -15.63 13.69 -17.70
N SER A 166 -15.88 13.09 -16.54
CA SER A 166 -17.18 12.56 -16.16
C SER A 166 -17.64 13.19 -14.85
N ASN A 167 -18.94 13.49 -14.76
CA ASN A 167 -19.60 13.83 -13.51
C ASN A 167 -20.41 12.65 -12.93
N ILE A 168 -20.19 11.45 -13.47
CA ILE A 168 -20.74 10.17 -13.04
C ILE A 168 -19.58 9.30 -12.58
N ASP A 169 -19.76 8.53 -11.51
CA ASP A 169 -18.68 7.77 -10.86
C ASP A 169 -17.47 8.70 -10.57
N VAL A 170 -17.71 9.69 -9.71
CA VAL A 170 -16.70 10.62 -9.23
C VAL A 170 -16.14 10.08 -7.91
N PHE A 171 -14.81 10.09 -7.73
CA PHE A 171 -14.23 9.68 -6.45
C PHE A 171 -14.39 10.79 -5.41
N GLU A 172 -13.94 12.00 -5.77
CA GLU A 172 -14.14 13.22 -4.98
C GLU A 172 -14.25 14.44 -5.89
N GLY A 173 -14.57 15.61 -5.33
CA GLY A 173 -14.75 16.81 -6.15
C GLY A 173 -16.02 16.77 -7.00
N TYR A 174 -15.92 17.26 -8.23
CA TYR A 174 -17.01 17.37 -9.20
C TYR A 174 -16.84 16.42 -10.39
N ARG A 175 -15.62 15.97 -10.68
CA ARG A 175 -15.30 15.21 -11.88
C ARG A 175 -14.28 14.11 -11.61
N SER A 176 -14.29 13.12 -12.49
CA SER A 176 -13.25 12.10 -12.61
C SER A 176 -12.90 11.88 -14.08
N GLY A 177 -11.81 11.19 -14.35
CA GLY A 177 -11.50 10.64 -15.66
C GLY A 177 -12.31 9.37 -15.91
N MET A 178 -12.92 9.26 -17.09
CA MET A 178 -13.69 8.07 -17.48
C MET A 178 -13.29 7.59 -18.86
N ILE A 179 -13.18 6.26 -18.99
CA ILE A 179 -12.92 5.52 -20.22
C ILE A 179 -14.03 4.47 -20.36
N VAL A 180 -14.64 4.39 -21.54
CA VAL A 180 -15.69 3.41 -21.84
C VAL A 180 -15.24 2.53 -23.01
N LEU A 181 -15.26 1.23 -22.79
CA LEU A 181 -14.94 0.19 -23.78
C LEU A 181 -16.21 -0.58 -24.14
N ASP A 182 -16.64 -0.46 -25.39
CA ASP A 182 -17.83 -1.11 -25.93
C ASP A 182 -17.47 -2.11 -27.05
N SER A 183 -18.47 -2.65 -27.75
CA SER A 183 -18.25 -3.62 -28.84
C SER A 183 -17.57 -3.05 -30.10
N ASN A 184 -17.61 -1.73 -30.30
CA ASN A 184 -17.00 -1.00 -31.40
C ASN A 184 -15.68 -0.31 -31.01
N HIS A 185 -15.55 0.08 -29.73
CA HIS A 185 -14.38 0.75 -29.18
C HIS A 185 -13.77 -0.13 -28.08
N THR A 186 -12.76 -0.91 -28.46
CA THR A 186 -12.21 -1.99 -27.63
C THR A 186 -10.81 -1.70 -27.11
N PHE A 187 -10.21 -0.57 -27.49
CA PHE A 187 -8.82 -0.25 -27.20
C PHE A 187 -8.64 1.22 -26.83
N PHE A 188 -8.11 1.44 -25.64
CA PHE A 188 -7.75 2.75 -25.12
C PHE A 188 -6.23 2.85 -24.89
N GLU A 189 -5.63 3.97 -25.27
CA GLU A 189 -4.25 4.30 -24.91
C GLU A 189 -4.08 5.82 -24.81
N CYS A 190 -3.68 6.32 -23.64
CA CYS A 190 -3.27 7.70 -23.44
C CYS A 190 -1.89 7.78 -22.78
N LYS A 191 -1.33 9.00 -22.79
CA LYS A 191 -0.11 9.34 -22.06
C LYS A 191 -0.19 10.73 -21.45
N SER A 192 0.64 11.03 -20.45
CA SER A 192 0.75 12.39 -19.92
C SER A 192 1.05 13.37 -21.06
N TYR A 193 0.42 14.54 -21.03
CA TYR A 193 0.60 15.57 -22.06
C TYR A 193 2.03 16.11 -22.01
N ASP A 194 2.47 16.53 -20.82
CA ASP A 194 3.83 16.97 -20.59
C ASP A 194 4.80 15.80 -20.46
N SER A 195 6.02 16.03 -20.91
CA SER A 195 7.15 15.13 -20.71
C SER A 195 7.63 15.19 -19.26
N LEU A 196 7.83 14.03 -18.66
CA LEU A 196 8.30 13.86 -17.29
C LEU A 196 9.81 13.56 -17.30
N PHE A 197 10.59 14.47 -16.72
CA PHE A 197 12.03 14.28 -16.51
C PHE A 197 12.23 13.54 -15.18
N LEU A 198 12.14 12.21 -15.22
CA LEU A 198 12.22 11.37 -14.04
C LEU A 198 13.65 10.84 -13.84
N PRO A 199 14.09 10.66 -12.57
CA PRO A 199 15.43 10.17 -12.28
C PRO A 199 15.59 8.70 -12.70
N VAL A 200 16.79 8.35 -13.18
CA VAL A 200 17.21 6.99 -13.59
C VAL A 200 18.46 6.54 -12.82
N ASN A 201 18.55 6.93 -11.55
CA ASN A 201 19.68 6.71 -10.64
C ASN A 201 19.25 6.00 -9.35
N MET A 202 18.23 5.14 -9.44
CA MET A 202 17.58 4.45 -8.31
C MET A 202 16.87 5.36 -7.30
N THR A 203 16.73 6.67 -7.55
CA THR A 203 15.84 7.52 -6.76
C THR A 203 14.40 7.05 -6.91
N LYS A 204 13.69 7.01 -5.79
CA LYS A 204 12.34 6.46 -5.70
C LYS A 204 11.34 7.31 -6.47
N VAL A 205 10.52 6.65 -7.28
CA VAL A 205 9.45 7.28 -8.07
C VAL A 205 8.19 6.45 -7.93
N TYR A 206 7.10 7.05 -7.44
CA TYR A 206 5.79 6.38 -7.36
C TYR A 206 4.74 7.08 -8.20
N VAL A 207 3.82 6.29 -8.74
CA VAL A 207 2.49 6.75 -9.12
C VAL A 207 1.53 6.49 -7.98
N GLU A 208 0.77 7.49 -7.58
CA GLU A 208 -0.46 7.29 -6.81
C GLU A 208 -1.66 7.45 -7.73
N MET A 209 -2.68 6.62 -7.60
CA MET A 209 -3.91 6.74 -8.40
C MET A 209 -5.11 6.14 -7.66
N ASP A 210 -6.21 6.87 -7.65
CA ASP A 210 -7.53 6.33 -7.32
C ASP A 210 -8.16 5.79 -8.62
N TYR A 211 -8.68 4.56 -8.59
CA TYR A 211 -9.28 3.93 -9.76
C TYR A 211 -10.45 3.00 -9.42
N LYS A 212 -11.34 2.82 -10.38
CA LYS A 212 -12.42 1.84 -10.39
C LYS A 212 -12.46 1.21 -11.78
N SER A 213 -12.57 -0.12 -11.85
CA SER A 213 -12.53 -0.82 -13.14
C SER A 213 -13.51 -1.99 -13.16
N ASP A 214 -14.18 -2.15 -14.29
CA ASP A 214 -15.04 -3.30 -14.60
C ASP A 214 -14.30 -4.39 -15.42
N LEU A 215 -13.02 -4.20 -15.75
CA LEU A 215 -12.26 -5.16 -16.56
C LEU A 215 -11.74 -6.32 -15.71
N ASP A 216 -12.37 -7.49 -15.85
CA ASP A 216 -11.85 -8.75 -15.31
C ASP A 216 -10.72 -9.29 -16.21
N LEU A 217 -9.50 -9.30 -15.67
CA LEU A 217 -8.31 -9.83 -16.33
C LEU A 217 -8.29 -11.36 -16.38
N ASN A 218 -9.13 -12.05 -15.61
CA ASN A 218 -9.24 -13.52 -15.63
C ASN A 218 -10.28 -14.02 -16.61
N TYR A 219 -11.01 -13.13 -17.27
CA TYR A 219 -11.96 -13.49 -18.31
C TYR A 219 -11.27 -14.27 -19.44
N VAL A 220 -12.01 -15.19 -20.07
CA VAL A 220 -11.49 -15.99 -21.18
C VAL A 220 -11.15 -15.07 -22.36
N GLY A 221 -9.87 -14.82 -22.56
CA GLY A 221 -9.33 -13.92 -23.58
C GLY A 221 -8.18 -13.07 -23.01
N ASN A 222 -7.97 -11.87 -23.53
CA ASN A 222 -6.87 -10.99 -23.11
C ASN A 222 -7.36 -9.56 -22.78
N ASN A 223 -8.31 -9.41 -21.86
CA ASN A 223 -8.64 -8.11 -21.30
C ASN A 223 -7.44 -7.54 -20.55
N GLN A 224 -7.15 -6.25 -20.68
CA GLN A 224 -6.06 -5.59 -19.97
C GLN A 224 -6.46 -4.19 -19.51
N PHE A 225 -5.98 -3.81 -18.34
CA PHE A 225 -5.93 -2.41 -17.89
C PHE A 225 -4.53 -2.20 -17.32
N ALA A 226 -3.71 -1.44 -18.03
CA ALA A 226 -2.30 -1.26 -17.75
C ALA A 226 -1.97 0.19 -17.38
N VAL A 227 -1.05 0.33 -16.44
CA VAL A 227 -0.35 1.58 -16.16
C VAL A 227 1.13 1.33 -16.34
N GLY A 228 1.85 2.27 -16.96
CA GLY A 228 3.29 2.16 -17.11
C GLY A 228 3.91 3.40 -17.72
N ILE A 229 5.02 3.25 -18.43
CA ILE A 229 5.77 4.38 -18.98
C ILE A 229 5.95 4.29 -20.50
N PHE A 230 5.95 5.45 -21.16
CA PHE A 230 6.64 5.61 -22.43
C PHE A 230 8.02 6.21 -22.18
N ALA A 231 9.09 5.50 -22.51
CA ALA A 231 10.46 6.00 -22.45
C ALA A 231 10.88 6.53 -23.83
N THR A 232 11.18 7.83 -23.92
CA THR A 232 11.65 8.43 -25.18
C THR A 232 13.16 8.54 -25.17
N THR A 233 13.82 7.87 -26.13
CA THR A 233 15.26 7.97 -26.37
C THR A 233 15.53 8.85 -27.60
N SER A 234 16.80 9.07 -27.92
CA SER A 234 17.18 9.78 -29.15
C SER A 234 16.76 9.08 -30.45
N THR A 235 16.45 7.78 -30.41
CA THR A 235 16.18 6.95 -31.61
C THR A 235 14.83 6.26 -31.61
N SER A 236 14.17 6.13 -30.45
CA SER A 236 12.95 5.35 -30.32
C SER A 236 12.08 5.84 -29.15
N VAL A 237 10.80 5.51 -29.23
CA VAL A 237 9.86 5.56 -28.09
C VAL A 237 9.53 4.12 -27.73
N ILE A 238 9.76 3.75 -26.47
CA ILE A 238 9.50 2.42 -25.92
C ILE A 238 8.29 2.52 -25.01
N GLN A 239 7.33 1.62 -25.17
CA GLN A 239 6.16 1.49 -24.31
C GLN A 239 6.36 0.30 -23.38
N ASP A 240 6.25 0.51 -22.08
CA ASP A 240 6.52 -0.52 -21.09
C ASP A 240 5.48 -0.58 -19.98
N PRO A 241 4.51 -1.51 -20.06
CA PRO A 241 3.54 -1.76 -19.01
C PRO A 241 4.21 -2.19 -17.70
N VAL A 242 4.00 -1.41 -16.64
CA VAL A 242 4.57 -1.67 -15.32
C VAL A 242 3.68 -2.60 -14.51
N ILE A 243 2.36 -2.39 -14.59
CA ILE A 243 1.37 -3.18 -13.87
C ILE A 243 0.08 -3.32 -14.67
N TYR A 244 -0.60 -4.45 -14.46
CA TYR A 244 -1.96 -4.69 -14.91
C TYR A 244 -2.92 -4.70 -13.71
N LEU A 245 -3.99 -3.92 -13.79
CA LEU A 245 -4.97 -3.72 -12.72
C LEU A 245 -6.25 -4.50 -13.02
N ASN A 246 -6.70 -5.27 -12.05
CA ASN A 246 -7.93 -6.05 -12.18
C ASN A 246 -9.17 -5.24 -11.81
N GLU A 247 -10.34 -5.81 -12.11
CA GLU A 247 -11.63 -5.28 -11.69
C GLU A 247 -11.67 -5.00 -10.18
N THR A 248 -12.43 -3.97 -9.80
CA THR A 248 -12.52 -3.52 -8.41
C THR A 248 -13.86 -3.88 -7.76
N GLY A 249 -14.69 -4.68 -8.42
CA GLY A 249 -16.01 -5.09 -7.93
C GLY A 249 -16.95 -3.90 -7.71
N GLY A 250 -16.85 -2.88 -8.58
CA GLY A 250 -17.69 -1.69 -8.55
C GLY A 250 -17.32 -0.65 -7.49
N LYS A 251 -16.19 -0.79 -6.81
CA LYS A 251 -15.72 0.15 -5.77
C LYS A 251 -14.45 0.88 -6.22
N TRP A 252 -14.28 2.11 -5.74
CA TRP A 252 -13.00 2.80 -5.87
C TRP A 252 -11.92 2.11 -5.04
N ASN A 253 -10.71 2.13 -5.56
CA ASN A 253 -9.52 1.59 -4.94
C ASN A 253 -8.35 2.55 -5.18
N LYS A 254 -7.44 2.67 -4.21
CA LYS A 254 -6.19 3.38 -4.41
C LYS A 254 -5.04 2.40 -4.64
N ILE A 255 -4.13 2.77 -5.53
CA ILE A 255 -2.88 2.05 -5.77
C ILE A 255 -1.67 2.98 -5.68
N TYR A 256 -0.57 2.39 -5.24
CA TYR A 256 0.78 2.96 -5.24
C TYR A 256 1.62 2.09 -6.15
N ILE A 257 2.15 2.66 -7.24
CA ILE A 257 2.91 1.93 -8.25
C ILE A 257 4.37 2.42 -8.21
N ASP A 258 5.29 1.55 -7.83
CA ASP A 258 6.73 1.85 -7.85
C ASP A 258 7.25 1.76 -9.30
N LEU A 259 7.69 2.89 -9.85
CA LEU A 259 8.29 2.98 -11.18
C LEU A 259 9.81 2.83 -11.16
N THR A 260 10.43 2.79 -9.98
CA THR A 260 11.88 2.99 -9.81
C THR A 260 12.69 2.03 -10.67
N ASP A 261 12.47 0.72 -10.53
CA ASP A 261 13.26 -0.26 -11.28
C ASP A 261 13.04 -0.14 -12.80
N PHE A 262 11.79 0.05 -13.23
CA PHE A 262 11.42 0.21 -14.64
C PHE A 262 12.09 1.42 -15.29
N LEU A 263 12.14 2.57 -14.60
CA LEU A 263 12.83 3.76 -15.09
C LEU A 263 14.34 3.50 -15.25
N ASN A 264 14.93 2.74 -14.33
CA ASN A 264 16.37 2.42 -14.34
C ASN A 264 16.76 1.43 -15.45
N GLU A 265 15.82 0.72 -16.07
CA GLU A 265 16.08 -0.07 -17.29
C GLU A 265 16.33 0.82 -18.51
N TYR A 266 15.85 2.07 -18.48
CA TYR A 266 15.93 3.03 -19.59
C TYR A 266 16.88 4.20 -19.29
N GLN A 267 18.11 3.94 -18.86
CA GLN A 267 19.11 4.97 -18.51
C GLN A 267 19.43 5.98 -19.63
N THR A 268 19.14 5.63 -20.89
CA THR A 268 19.33 6.51 -22.06
C THR A 268 18.07 7.29 -22.46
N ALA A 269 16.98 7.18 -21.69
CA ALA A 269 15.78 7.97 -21.92
C ALA A 269 16.07 9.45 -21.67
N LEU A 270 15.56 10.30 -22.56
CA LEU A 270 15.62 11.76 -22.46
C LEU A 270 14.52 12.28 -21.54
N TYR A 271 13.36 11.63 -21.59
CA TYR A 271 12.19 11.90 -20.77
C TYR A 271 11.21 10.73 -20.89
N PHE A 272 10.22 10.73 -19.99
CA PHE A 272 9.17 9.74 -19.92
C PHE A 272 7.80 10.38 -20.11
N HIS A 273 6.80 9.56 -20.37
CA HIS A 273 5.40 9.89 -20.12
C HIS A 273 4.77 8.78 -19.29
N LEU A 274 3.91 9.12 -18.33
CA LEU A 274 3.03 8.14 -17.70
C LEU A 274 2.02 7.69 -18.76
N PHE A 275 1.85 6.39 -18.99
CA PHE A 275 0.83 5.86 -19.90
C PHE A 275 -0.24 5.09 -19.13
N ILE A 276 -1.46 5.17 -19.65
CA ILE A 276 -2.59 4.36 -19.23
C ILE A 276 -3.18 3.72 -20.48
N GLY A 277 -3.31 2.41 -20.47
CA GLY A 277 -3.84 1.66 -21.61
C GLY A 277 -4.85 0.63 -21.15
N ALA A 278 -5.85 0.34 -21.97
CA ALA A 278 -6.81 -0.71 -21.69
C ALA A 278 -7.29 -1.36 -22.97
N ASN A 279 -7.59 -2.65 -22.91
CA ASN A 279 -8.26 -3.33 -24.01
C ASN A 279 -9.26 -4.34 -23.48
N LYS A 280 -10.29 -4.56 -24.29
CA LYS A 280 -11.38 -5.47 -24.02
C LYS A 280 -11.56 -6.44 -25.18
N GLU A 281 -11.77 -7.72 -24.89
CA GLU A 281 -12.25 -8.70 -25.85
C GLU A 281 -13.68 -8.38 -26.30
N LYS A 282 -13.99 -8.52 -27.59
CA LYS A 282 -15.33 -8.20 -28.12
C LYS A 282 -16.46 -9.00 -27.49
N SER A 283 -16.17 -10.18 -26.95
CA SER A 283 -17.13 -11.02 -26.23
C SER A 283 -17.37 -10.60 -24.78
N PHE A 284 -16.49 -9.78 -24.20
CA PHE A 284 -16.66 -9.23 -22.87
C PHE A 284 -17.73 -8.13 -22.89
N PRO A 285 -18.59 -8.03 -21.84
CA PRO A 285 -19.57 -6.96 -21.72
C PRO A 285 -18.95 -5.55 -21.80
N ASP A 286 -19.75 -4.53 -22.05
CA ASP A 286 -19.26 -3.14 -21.99
C ASP A 286 -18.65 -2.86 -20.60
N ALA A 287 -17.52 -2.18 -20.59
CA ALA A 287 -16.72 -1.98 -19.39
C ALA A 287 -16.36 -0.51 -19.23
N GLN A 288 -16.41 -0.03 -17.99
CA GLN A 288 -15.98 1.31 -17.62
C GLN A 288 -14.71 1.24 -16.77
N ILE A 289 -13.83 2.21 -16.99
CA ILE A 289 -12.71 2.52 -16.10
C ILE A 289 -12.86 3.97 -15.67
N SER A 290 -12.88 4.20 -14.37
CA SER A 290 -12.83 5.55 -13.78
C SER A 290 -11.50 5.71 -13.06
N ILE A 291 -10.85 6.86 -13.24
CA ILE A 291 -9.57 7.22 -12.63
C ILE A 291 -9.65 8.61 -12.04
N ASP A 292 -8.93 8.84 -10.96
CA ASP A 292 -8.90 10.10 -10.23
C ASP A 292 -7.57 10.25 -9.47
N ASN A 293 -7.27 11.47 -9.04
CA ASN A 293 -6.15 11.80 -8.14
C ASN A 293 -4.80 11.16 -8.54
N ILE A 294 -4.45 11.26 -9.81
CA ILE A 294 -3.20 10.69 -10.33
C ILE A 294 -2.05 11.60 -9.92
N LYS A 295 -1.02 11.02 -9.30
CA LYS A 295 0.21 11.73 -8.94
C LYS A 295 1.43 10.97 -9.42
N VAL A 296 2.45 11.68 -9.88
CA VAL A 296 3.81 11.12 -10.05
C VAL A 296 4.73 11.85 -9.09
N ILE A 297 5.32 11.13 -8.15
CA ILE A 297 6.05 11.71 -7.01
C ILE A 297 7.47 11.14 -7.00
N THR A 298 8.45 12.00 -6.77
CA THR A 298 9.85 11.63 -6.52
C THR A 298 10.49 12.59 -5.52
N TYR A 299 11.73 12.34 -5.09
CA TYR A 299 12.48 13.31 -4.30
C TYR A 299 13.03 14.43 -5.19
N GLN A 300 13.16 15.63 -4.62
CA GLN A 300 13.90 16.72 -5.27
C GLN A 300 15.36 16.31 -5.45
N ASP A 301 15.95 16.63 -6.61
CA ASP A 301 17.39 16.48 -6.82
C ASP A 301 18.14 17.40 -5.84
N GLU A 302 19.16 16.86 -5.15
CA GLU A 302 20.08 17.66 -4.30
C GLU A 302 21.04 18.53 -5.12
#